data_AF-A0A0K0D8Z8-F1
#
_entry.id   AF-A0A0K0D8Z8-F1
#
_cell.length_a   1.000
_cell.length_b   1.000
_cell.length_c   1.000
_cell.angle_alpha   90.00
_cell.angle_beta   90.00
_cell.angle_gamma   90.00
#
_symmetry.space_group_name_H-M   'P 1'
#
loop_
_entity.id
_entity.type
_entity.pdbx_description
1 polymer ?
#
loop_
_entity_poly.entity_id
_entity_poly.type
_entity_poly.pdbx_seq_one_letter_code
_entity_poly.pdbx_strand_id
1 'polypeptide(L)'
;MSLSSSSSRYYRKPPYGPAYYPEYFPIFEDVEEYCDCSRVTSSCKESEECFKPTIKYLKHHCNAIVTCDSMEGNVRLETNKESILSEGVGISKLIQCRRRKWTAKDIHDDVVRFKGLRCLFKVAREE
;
A
#
# COMPACT_ATOMS: atom_id res chain seq x y z
N MET A 1 53.96 -6.35 -6.80
CA MET A 1 53.33 -5.17 -7.44
C MET A 1 53.86 -5.14 -8.87
N SER A 2 53.17 -5.75 -9.84
CA SER A 2 52.25 -5.09 -10.81
C SER A 2 52.93 -3.89 -11.50
N LEU A 3 53.15 -3.88 -12.82
CA LEU A 3 52.15 -3.94 -13.88
C LEU A 3 52.68 -4.57 -15.18
N SER A 4 51.86 -5.47 -15.71
CA SER A 4 51.93 -6.08 -17.02
C SER A 4 51.53 -5.12 -18.14
N SER A 5 52.24 -5.30 -19.25
CA SER A 5 51.91 -4.95 -20.63
C SER A 5 50.41 -4.92 -20.96
N SER A 6 49.97 -3.93 -21.74
CA SER A 6 48.88 -4.16 -22.70
C SER A 6 48.96 -3.22 -23.90
N SER A 7 49.35 -3.86 -25.01
CA SER A 7 49.28 -3.43 -26.40
C SER A 7 47.99 -2.68 -26.74
N SER A 8 48.14 -1.42 -27.16
CA SER A 8 47.08 -0.61 -27.75
C SER A 8 46.74 -1.14 -29.14
N ARG A 9 45.65 -1.92 -29.25
CA ARG A 9 45.10 -2.34 -30.54
C ARG A 9 44.38 -1.15 -31.16
N TYR A 10 44.98 -0.57 -32.19
CA TYR A 10 44.33 0.30 -33.15
C TYR A 10 43.10 -0.40 -33.75
N TYR A 11 41.90 -0.05 -33.29
CA TYR A 11 40.69 -0.43 -34.02
C TYR A 11 40.58 0.45 -35.27
N ARG A 12 40.65 -0.20 -36.44
CA ARG A 12 40.28 0.44 -37.70
C ARG A 12 38.78 0.76 -37.69
N LYS A 13 38.45 2.01 -37.99
CA LYS A 13 37.08 2.49 -38.20
C LYS A 13 36.48 1.76 -39.42
N PRO A 14 35.34 1.06 -39.31
CA PRO A 14 34.69 0.47 -40.48
C PRO A 14 34.09 1.58 -41.37
N PRO A 15 34.10 1.39 -42.70
CA PRO A 15 33.53 2.36 -43.62
C PRO A 15 32.01 2.16 -43.67
N TYR A 16 31.28 3.25 -43.45
CA TYR A 16 29.89 3.50 -43.87
C TYR A 16 28.85 2.38 -43.74
N GLY A 17 27.97 2.55 -42.75
CA GLY A 17 26.61 2.03 -42.73
C GLY A 17 25.89 2.58 -41.48
N PRO A 18 24.61 3.01 -41.56
CA PRO A 18 23.87 3.36 -40.35
C PRO A 18 23.78 2.10 -39.48
N ALA A 19 24.42 2.13 -38.32
CA ALA A 19 24.32 1.08 -37.32
C ALA A 19 22.88 1.12 -36.77
N TYR A 20 21.99 0.34 -37.38
CA TYR A 20 20.69 0.05 -36.82
C TYR A 20 20.92 -0.83 -35.59
N TYR A 21 21.18 -0.20 -34.45
CA TYR A 21 21.08 -0.89 -33.17
C TYR A 21 19.60 -1.14 -32.93
N PRO A 22 19.15 -2.41 -32.82
CA PRO A 22 17.82 -2.65 -32.31
C PRO A 22 17.75 -2.02 -30.91
N GLU A 23 16.82 -1.08 -30.72
CA GLU A 23 16.51 -0.53 -29.41
C GLU A 23 16.12 -1.70 -28.51
N TYR A 24 17.05 -2.09 -27.65
CA TYR A 24 16.80 -3.09 -26.63
C TYR A 24 15.91 -2.42 -25.59
N PHE A 25 14.60 -2.48 -25.79
CA PHE A 25 13.65 -2.16 -24.74
C PHE A 25 13.85 -3.23 -23.65
N PRO A 26 14.37 -2.90 -22.46
CA PRO A 26 14.32 -3.86 -21.37
C PRO A 26 12.85 -4.20 -21.17
N ILE A 27 12.49 -5.44 -21.45
CA ILE A 27 11.24 -6.03 -20.97
C ILE A 27 11.38 -5.96 -19.45
N PHE A 28 10.81 -4.91 -18.85
CA PHE A 28 10.53 -4.93 -17.43
C PHE A 28 9.50 -6.06 -17.27
N GLU A 29 9.99 -7.26 -16.97
CA GLU A 29 9.15 -8.23 -16.28
C GLU A 29 8.62 -7.48 -15.07
N ASP A 30 7.31 -7.20 -15.08
CA ASP A 30 6.58 -6.83 -13.88
C ASP A 30 6.85 -7.95 -12.89
N VAL A 31 7.90 -7.79 -12.07
CA VAL A 31 8.18 -8.67 -10.95
C VAL A 31 6.90 -8.61 -10.13
N GLU A 32 6.11 -9.68 -10.21
CA GLU A 32 4.85 -9.84 -9.51
C GLU A 32 5.16 -9.61 -8.04
N GLU A 33 4.94 -8.39 -7.54
CA GLU A 33 5.34 -8.00 -6.20
C GLU A 33 4.40 -8.74 -5.25
N TYR A 34 4.84 -9.91 -4.79
CA TYR A 34 4.13 -10.68 -3.78
C TYR A 34 4.01 -9.81 -2.52
N CYS A 35 2.81 -9.30 -2.27
CA CYS A 35 2.54 -8.46 -1.12
C CYS A 35 2.53 -9.29 0.16
N ASP A 36 3.63 -9.20 0.90
CA ASP A 36 3.84 -9.91 2.16
C ASP A 36 3.34 -9.07 3.36
N CYS A 37 2.05 -8.70 3.35
CA CYS A 37 1.41 -8.05 4.50
C CYS A 37 0.71 -9.08 5.39
N SER A 38 0.98 -9.00 6.69
CA SER A 38 0.19 -9.72 7.70
C SER A 38 -1.28 -9.29 7.63
N ARG A 39 -2.21 -10.16 8.03
CA ARG A 39 -3.63 -9.79 8.16
C ARG A 39 -3.80 -8.61 9.12
N VAL A 40 -4.73 -7.71 8.79
CA VAL A 40 -5.11 -6.59 9.65
C VAL A 40 -5.76 -7.13 10.92
N THR A 41 -5.33 -6.62 12.08
CA THR A 41 -5.89 -7.01 13.37
C THR A 41 -7.04 -6.09 13.79
N SER A 42 -7.98 -6.61 14.58
CA SER A 42 -8.95 -5.75 15.26
C SER A 42 -8.24 -4.99 16.38
N SER A 43 -8.50 -3.69 16.50
CA SER A 43 -7.92 -2.82 17.55
C SER A 43 -8.96 -2.33 18.56
N CYS A 44 -10.12 -2.99 18.63
CA CYS A 44 -11.11 -2.69 19.65
C CYS A 44 -10.60 -3.07 21.05
N LYS A 45 -10.83 -2.15 21.98
CA LYS A 45 -10.72 -2.40 23.42
C LYS A 45 -12.05 -2.96 23.91
N GLU A 46 -12.12 -3.44 25.15
CA GLU A 46 -13.37 -3.88 25.81
C GLU A 46 -14.30 -2.68 26.04
N SER A 47 -14.90 -2.16 24.98
CA SER A 47 -15.82 -1.03 24.97
C SER A 47 -16.96 -1.35 24.02
N GLU A 48 -18.18 -1.10 24.47
CA GLU A 48 -19.40 -1.28 23.66
C GLU A 48 -19.45 -0.32 22.46
N GLU A 49 -18.66 0.76 22.49
CA GLU A 49 -18.58 1.74 21.42
C GLU A 49 -17.72 1.27 20.23
N CYS A 50 -17.07 0.10 20.35
CA CYS A 50 -16.11 -0.39 19.36
C CYS A 50 -16.52 -1.73 18.78
N PHE A 51 -16.53 -1.80 17.44
CA PHE A 51 -16.77 -3.05 16.73
C PHE A 51 -15.72 -3.33 15.66
N LYS A 52 -15.61 -4.62 15.33
CA LYS A 52 -14.63 -5.12 14.37
C LYS A 52 -15.04 -4.74 12.94
N PRO A 53 -14.15 -4.12 12.14
CA PRO A 53 -14.42 -3.88 10.73
C PRO A 53 -14.49 -5.19 9.93
N THR A 54 -15.32 -5.20 8.89
CA THR A 54 -15.31 -6.25 7.88
C THR A 54 -14.21 -5.97 6.87
N ILE A 55 -13.36 -6.95 6.59
CA ILE A 55 -12.20 -6.79 5.70
C ILE A 55 -12.26 -7.82 4.58
N LYS A 56 -12.40 -7.33 3.34
CA LYS A 56 -12.36 -8.13 2.12
C LYS A 56 -11.02 -7.92 1.41
N TYR A 57 -10.13 -8.91 1.53
CA TYR A 57 -8.85 -8.89 0.83
C TYR A 57 -9.08 -9.14 -0.68
N LEU A 58 -8.41 -8.34 -1.50
CA LEU A 58 -8.40 -8.44 -2.96
C LEU A 58 -7.16 -9.25 -3.42
N LYS A 59 -6.97 -9.37 -4.75
CA LYS A 59 -5.89 -10.18 -5.37
C LYS A 59 -4.53 -10.00 -4.66
N HIS A 60 -3.86 -11.12 -4.42
CA HIS A 60 -2.53 -11.22 -3.78
C HIS A 60 -2.38 -10.54 -2.41
N HIS A 61 -3.49 -10.24 -1.70
CA HIS A 61 -3.46 -9.52 -0.41
C HIS A 61 -2.73 -8.17 -0.46
N CYS A 62 -2.55 -7.60 -1.65
CA CYS A 62 -1.95 -6.28 -1.84
C CYS A 62 -2.92 -5.16 -1.49
N ASN A 63 -4.21 -5.41 -1.66
CA ASN A 63 -5.27 -4.45 -1.42
C ASN A 63 -6.38 -5.12 -0.61
N ALA A 64 -7.09 -4.35 0.20
CA ALA A 64 -8.29 -4.82 0.87
C ALA A 64 -9.31 -3.68 0.97
N ILE A 65 -10.58 -4.05 0.96
CA ILE A 65 -11.68 -3.14 1.25
C ILE A 65 -12.09 -3.36 2.69
N VAL A 66 -12.12 -2.28 3.46
CA VAL A 66 -12.54 -2.27 4.85
C VAL A 66 -13.89 -1.60 4.93
N THR A 67 -14.87 -2.26 5.53
CA THR A 67 -16.19 -1.67 5.79
C THR A 67 -16.50 -1.58 7.28
N CYS A 68 -17.12 -0.47 7.66
CA CYS A 68 -17.76 -0.29 8.94
C CYS A 68 -19.26 -0.13 8.67
N ASP A 69 -19.96 -1.26 8.67
CA ASP A 69 -21.40 -1.30 8.44
C ASP A 69 -22.08 -1.40 9.82
N SER A 70 -22.77 -0.34 10.21
CA SER A 70 -23.67 -0.36 11.36
C SER A 70 -25.04 0.20 10.98
N MET A 71 -26.09 -0.36 11.59
CA MET A 71 -27.45 0.16 11.50
C MET A 71 -27.70 1.32 12.46
N GLU A 72 -26.80 1.57 13.41
CA GLU A 72 -26.99 2.48 14.55
C GLU A 72 -26.51 3.92 14.29
N GLY A 73 -26.17 4.26 13.04
CA GLY A 73 -25.89 5.64 12.63
C GLY A 73 -24.46 5.89 12.17
N ASN A 74 -23.95 7.10 12.48
CA ASN A 74 -22.62 7.53 12.06
C ASN A 74 -21.53 6.74 12.79
N VAL A 75 -20.58 6.23 12.03
CA VAL A 75 -19.41 5.51 12.55
C VAL A 75 -18.12 6.20 12.12
N ARG A 76 -17.02 5.80 12.74
CA ARG A 76 -15.67 6.28 12.43
C ARG A 76 -14.74 5.09 12.28
N LEU A 77 -14.06 5.01 11.12
CA LEU A 77 -13.01 4.02 10.88
C LEU A 77 -11.67 4.59 11.33
N GLU A 78 -11.03 3.92 12.28
CA GLU A 78 -9.80 4.40 12.90
C GLU A 78 -8.71 3.34 12.91
N THR A 79 -7.46 3.79 12.83
CA THR A 79 -6.30 2.93 12.98
C THR A 79 -5.99 2.65 14.45
N ASN A 80 -5.15 1.64 14.70
CA ASN A 80 -4.57 1.37 16.02
C ASN A 80 -3.68 2.50 16.57
N LYS A 81 -3.42 3.56 15.79
CA LYS A 81 -2.67 4.77 16.16
C LYS A 81 -3.57 6.01 16.20
N GLU A 82 -4.88 5.80 16.21
CA GLU A 82 -5.89 6.86 16.37
C GLU A 82 -6.05 7.80 15.16
N SER A 83 -5.35 7.53 14.06
CA SER A 83 -5.59 8.21 12.77
C SER A 83 -6.95 7.81 12.19
N ILE A 84 -7.72 8.81 11.74
CA ILE A 84 -9.08 8.67 11.21
C ILE A 84 -9.02 8.41 9.71
N LEU A 85 -9.45 7.24 9.26
CA LEU A 85 -9.44 6.92 7.83
C LEU A 85 -10.69 7.43 7.10
N SER A 86 -11.83 7.44 7.79
CA SER A 86 -13.11 7.91 7.27
C SER A 86 -14.14 8.01 8.41
N GLU A 87 -15.15 8.85 8.24
CA GLU A 87 -16.31 8.96 9.13
C GLU A 87 -17.61 9.14 8.32
N GLY A 88 -18.74 8.69 8.87
CA GLY A 88 -20.06 8.76 8.22
C GLY A 88 -20.90 7.49 8.39
N VAL A 89 -21.97 7.37 7.61
CA VAL A 89 -22.84 6.17 7.54
C VAL A 89 -22.36 5.24 6.44
N GLY A 90 -22.24 3.94 6.72
CA GLY A 90 -21.90 2.93 5.70
C GLY A 90 -20.52 3.17 5.08
N ILE A 91 -19.47 3.15 5.91
CA ILE A 91 -18.12 3.49 5.47
C ILE A 91 -17.50 2.32 4.72
N SER A 92 -16.91 2.61 3.56
CA SER A 92 -16.00 1.71 2.85
C SER A 92 -14.70 2.43 2.50
N LYS A 93 -13.56 1.80 2.78
CA LYS A 93 -12.23 2.37 2.48
C LYS A 93 -11.32 1.31 1.87
N LEU A 94 -10.61 1.70 0.81
CA LEU A 94 -9.53 0.90 0.23
C LEU A 94 -8.25 1.09 1.05
N ILE A 95 -7.63 -0.02 1.41
CA ILE A 95 -6.32 -0.05 2.06
C ILE A 95 -5.33 -0.82 1.18
N GLN A 96 -4.06 -0.40 1.22
CA GLN A 96 -3.01 -0.96 0.39
C GLN A 96 -1.81 -1.42 1.23
N CYS A 97 -1.32 -2.62 0.93
CA CYS A 97 -0.06 -3.14 1.43
C CYS A 97 1.09 -2.47 0.68
N ARG A 98 1.99 -1.81 1.40
CA ARG A 98 3.25 -1.27 0.85
C ARG A 98 4.40 -1.68 1.75
N ARG A 99 5.40 -2.37 1.21
CA ARG A 99 6.61 -2.79 1.95
C ARG A 99 6.26 -3.48 3.28
N ARG A 100 5.38 -4.50 3.22
CA ARG A 100 4.89 -5.29 4.36
C ARG A 100 4.06 -4.53 5.41
N LYS A 101 3.56 -3.33 5.10
CA LYS A 101 2.72 -2.53 6.01
C LYS A 101 1.44 -2.08 5.32
N TRP A 102 0.32 -2.14 6.02
CA TRP A 102 -0.93 -1.57 5.54
C TRP A 102 -0.89 -0.06 5.61
N THR A 103 -1.41 0.57 4.55
CA THR A 103 -1.43 2.01 4.36
C THR A 103 -2.77 2.45 3.78
N ALA A 104 -3.19 3.65 4.15
CA ALA A 104 -4.37 4.31 3.60
C ALA A 104 -4.21 5.82 3.79
N LYS A 105 -4.96 6.60 3.00
CA LYS A 105 -5.11 8.04 3.21
C LYS A 105 -6.12 8.28 4.33
N ASP A 106 -5.75 9.11 5.29
CA ASP A 106 -6.64 9.57 6.34
C ASP A 106 -7.62 10.64 5.80
N ILE A 107 -8.41 11.27 6.69
CA ILE A 107 -9.36 12.33 6.31
C ILE A 107 -8.67 13.65 5.88
N HIS A 108 -7.38 13.81 6.15
CA HIS A 108 -6.57 14.98 5.77
C HIS A 108 -5.69 14.69 4.53
N ASP A 109 -5.93 13.56 3.86
CA ASP A 109 -5.17 13.08 2.70
C ASP A 109 -3.73 12.61 3.01
N ASP A 110 -3.38 12.46 4.29
CA ASP A 110 -2.07 11.96 4.72
C ASP A 110 -2.01 10.43 4.66
N VAL A 111 -0.90 9.90 4.14
CA VAL A 111 -0.68 8.45 4.05
C VAL A 111 -0.22 7.92 5.41
N VAL A 112 -1.13 7.25 6.11
CA VAL A 112 -0.86 6.66 7.42
C VAL A 112 -0.57 5.16 7.33
N ARG A 113 0.31 4.68 8.20
CA ARG A 113 0.69 3.26 8.31
C ARG A 113 0.09 2.64 9.56
N PHE A 114 -0.53 1.48 9.43
CA PHE A 114 -1.19 0.79 10.53
C PHE A 114 -1.02 -0.73 10.47
N LYS A 115 -1.35 -1.39 11.57
CA LYS A 115 -1.43 -2.86 11.67
C LYS A 115 -2.84 -3.34 11.99
N GLY A 116 -3.59 -2.51 12.70
CA GLY A 116 -4.95 -2.81 13.09
C GLY A 116 -5.90 -1.65 12.85
N LEU A 117 -7.17 -2.01 12.74
CA LEU A 117 -8.29 -1.11 12.49
C LEU A 117 -9.40 -1.37 13.51
N ARG A 118 -10.21 -0.35 13.75
CA ARG A 118 -11.41 -0.40 14.58
C ARG A 118 -12.49 0.50 14.01
N CYS A 119 -13.74 0.10 14.16
CA CYS A 119 -14.88 0.97 13.92
C CYS A 119 -15.41 1.46 15.27
N LEU A 120 -15.70 2.76 15.36
CA LEU A 120 -16.24 3.39 16.57
C LEU A 120 -17.59 4.01 16.25
N PHE A 121 -18.57 3.85 17.15
CA PHE A 121 -19.80 4.62 17.09
C PHE A 121 -19.50 6.09 17.37
N LYS A 122 -19.97 7.00 16.51
CA LYS A 122 -19.90 8.43 16.80
C LYS A 122 -21.11 8.75 17.66
N VAL A 123 -20.91 8.76 18.98
CA VAL A 123 -21.91 9.32 19.90
C VAL A 123 -22.11 10.78 19.48
N ALA A 124 -23.30 11.11 18.98
CA ALA A 124 -23.66 12.50 18.77
C ALA A 124 -23.56 13.15 20.14
N ARG A 125 -22.56 14.02 20.34
CA ARG A 125 -22.61 14.95 21.46
C ARG A 125 -23.78 15.88 21.14
N GLU A 126 -24.93 15.63 21.74
CA GLU A 126 -25.97 16.66 21.87
C GLU A 126 -25.32 17.79 22.68
N GLU A 127 -24.99 18.89 21.99
CA GLU A 127 -24.67 20.18 22.62
C GLU A 127 -25.96 20.95 22.90
#